data_AF-A0A640SXM3-F1
#
_entry.id   AF-A0A640SXM3-F1
#
_cell.length_a   1.000
_cell.length_b   1.000
_cell.length_c   1.000
_cell.angle_alpha   90.00
_cell.angle_beta   90.00
_cell.angle_gamma   90.00
#
_symmetry.space_group_name_H-M   'P 1'
#
loop_
_entity.id
_entity.type
_entity.pdbx_description
1 polymer ?
#
loop_
_entity_poly.entity_id
_entity_poly.type
_entity_poly.pdbx_seq_one_letter_code
_entity_poly.pdbx_strand_id
1 'polypeptide(L)'
;MAKEFHIEPAELGKLGKHFASYAYDIESALKGFKGKTDSEAIHDGFGLLTESEEVTSAYIELSENTSESLGKLHKHLEAIARLLQQNVKNSEESDEHIAAAFKWGDK
;
A
#
# COMPACT_ATOMS: atom_id res chain seq x y z
N MET A 1 19.38 32.38 12.75
CA MET A 1 18.64 31.34 13.50
C MET A 1 17.40 30.95 12.69
N ALA A 2 17.51 30.15 11.63
CA ALA A 2 16.36 29.72 10.82
C ALA A 2 16.68 28.59 9.80
N LYS A 3 17.84 27.94 9.89
CA LYS A 3 18.27 26.93 8.90
C LYS A 3 18.14 25.47 9.38
N GLU A 4 17.64 25.28 10.60
CA GLU A 4 17.76 24.02 11.34
C GLU A 4 16.42 23.40 11.75
N PHE A 5 15.30 24.07 11.44
CA PHE A 5 13.94 23.55 11.59
C PHE A 5 13.27 23.48 10.21
N HIS A 6 13.71 22.57 9.35
CA HIS A 6 12.89 22.15 8.22
C HIS A 6 12.56 20.68 8.42
N ILE A 7 11.32 20.42 8.85
CA ILE A 7 10.67 19.22 8.36
C ILE A 7 10.64 19.41 6.84
N GLU A 8 11.14 18.45 6.06
CA GLU A 8 11.06 18.49 4.59
C GLU A 8 9.84 17.67 4.15
N PRO A 9 8.62 18.24 4.20
CA PRO A 9 7.40 17.51 3.88
C PRO A 9 7.38 17.03 2.42
N ALA A 10 8.10 17.70 1.52
CA ALA A 10 8.19 17.30 0.12
C ALA A 10 8.75 15.88 -0.07
N GLU A 11 9.79 15.50 0.68
CA GLU A 11 10.40 14.17 0.58
C GLU A 11 9.50 13.08 1.18
N LEU A 12 8.81 13.38 2.28
CA LEU A 12 7.78 12.50 2.86
C LEU A 12 6.60 12.31 1.90
N GLY A 13 6.19 13.37 1.20
CA GLY A 13 5.15 13.33 0.19
C GLY A 13 5.54 12.47 -1.02
N LYS A 14 6.79 12.57 -1.49
CA LYS A 14 7.32 11.69 -2.54
C LYS A 14 7.33 10.23 -2.11
N LEU A 15 7.82 9.94 -0.91
CA LEU A 15 7.83 8.59 -0.36
C LEU A 15 6.41 8.02 -0.24
N GLY A 16 5.46 8.82 0.24
CA GLY A 16 4.04 8.43 0.32
C GLY A 16 3.45 8.07 -1.05
N LYS A 17 3.79 8.82 -2.10
CA LYS A 17 3.36 8.49 -3.48
C LYS A 17 3.94 7.17 -3.98
N HIS A 18 5.19 6.84 -3.64
CA HIS A 18 5.78 5.56 -3.99
C HIS A 18 5.05 4.40 -3.30
N PHE A 19 4.80 4.51 -1.99
CA PHE A 19 4.02 3.50 -1.26
C PHE A 19 2.61 3.30 -1.86
N ALA A 20 1.91 4.38 -2.21
CA ALA A 20 0.61 4.31 -2.87
C ALA A 20 0.69 3.63 -4.24
N SER A 21 1.72 3.91 -5.03
CA SER A 21 1.93 3.30 -6.34
C SER A 21 2.18 1.79 -6.21
N TYR A 22 3.05 1.38 -5.28
CA TYR A 22 3.29 -0.05 -5.02
C TYR A 22 2.05 -0.76 -4.47
N ALA A 23 1.26 -0.11 -3.62
CA ALA A 23 -0.01 -0.66 -3.16
C ALA A 23 -0.96 -0.93 -4.34
N TYR A 24 -1.07 0.02 -5.26
CA TYR A 24 -1.87 -0.12 -6.49
C TYR A 24 -1.36 -1.26 -7.39
N ASP A 25 -0.06 -1.34 -7.61
CA ASP A 25 0.54 -2.39 -8.45
C ASP A 25 0.27 -3.79 -7.88
N ILE A 26 0.40 -3.97 -6.56
CA ILE A 26 0.09 -5.25 -5.91
C ILE A 26 -1.40 -5.56 -6.00
N GLU A 27 -2.28 -4.58 -5.79
CA GLU A 27 -3.73 -4.77 -5.92
C GLU A 27 -4.12 -5.19 -7.35
N SER A 28 -3.53 -4.54 -8.36
CA SER A 28 -3.74 -4.87 -9.78
C SER A 28 -3.24 -6.27 -10.11
N ALA A 29 -2.03 -6.62 -9.69
CA ALA A 29 -1.48 -7.96 -9.85
C ALA A 29 -2.35 -9.02 -9.16
N LEU A 30 -2.88 -8.72 -7.97
CA LEU A 30 -3.79 -9.61 -7.25
C LEU A 30 -5.11 -9.84 -7.96
N LYS A 31 -5.70 -8.80 -8.55
CA LYS A 31 -6.92 -8.94 -9.36
C LYS A 31 -6.67 -9.88 -10.55
N GLY A 32 -5.52 -9.72 -11.23
CA GLY A 32 -5.12 -10.59 -12.32
C GLY A 32 -4.80 -12.02 -11.88
N PHE A 33 -4.18 -12.18 -10.71
CA PHE A 33 -3.88 -13.49 -10.11
C PHE A 33 -5.17 -14.23 -9.78
N LYS A 34 -6.05 -13.62 -8.97
CA LYS A 34 -7.32 -14.22 -8.54
C LYS A 34 -8.21 -14.63 -9.71
N GLY A 35 -8.27 -13.82 -10.76
CA GLY A 35 -9.05 -14.16 -11.96
C GLY A 35 -8.50 -15.35 -12.77
N LYS A 36 -7.30 -15.83 -12.46
CA LYS A 36 -6.67 -17.01 -13.10
C LYS A 36 -6.47 -18.18 -12.14
N THR A 37 -6.72 -17.98 -10.85
CA THR A 37 -6.40 -18.94 -9.79
C THR A 37 -7.54 -19.07 -8.78
N ASP A 38 -8.77 -18.77 -9.20
CA ASP A 38 -9.94 -19.18 -8.44
C ASP A 38 -10.10 -20.71 -8.45
N SER A 39 -10.90 -21.23 -7.53
CA SER A 39 -11.05 -22.67 -7.32
C SER A 39 -11.53 -23.39 -8.58
N GLU A 40 -12.41 -22.75 -9.37
CA GLU A 40 -12.93 -23.30 -10.62
C GLU A 40 -11.84 -23.35 -11.70
N ALA A 41 -11.10 -22.26 -11.90
CA ALA A 41 -9.98 -22.21 -12.85
C ALA A 41 -8.85 -23.19 -12.49
N ILE A 42 -8.57 -23.37 -11.19
CA ILE A 42 -7.59 -24.36 -10.72
C ILE A 42 -8.11 -25.77 -11.00
N HIS A 43 -9.36 -26.06 -10.65
CA HIS A 43 -9.98 -27.38 -10.86
C HIS A 43 -10.02 -27.74 -12.35
N ASP A 44 -10.41 -26.78 -13.22
CA ASP A 44 -10.43 -26.94 -14.66
C ASP A 44 -9.03 -27.11 -15.26
N GLY A 45 -8.04 -26.40 -14.71
CA GLY A 45 -6.65 -26.45 -15.16
C GLY A 45 -5.95 -27.78 -14.83
N PHE A 46 -6.24 -28.38 -13.68
CA PHE A 46 -5.79 -29.73 -13.34
C PHE A 46 -6.55 -30.81 -14.13
N GLY A 47 -7.83 -30.55 -14.44
CA GLY A 47 -8.67 -31.46 -15.21
C GLY A 47 -8.85 -32.84 -14.55
N LEU A 48 -9.31 -33.82 -15.33
CA LEU A 48 -9.41 -35.23 -14.92
C LEU A 48 -8.04 -35.93 -14.73
N LEU A 49 -6.92 -35.26 -15.04
CA LEU A 49 -5.60 -35.88 -15.18
C LEU A 49 -4.81 -35.97 -13.87
N THR A 50 -5.28 -35.33 -12.80
CA THR A 50 -4.79 -35.57 -11.45
C THR A 50 -5.94 -36.03 -10.58
N GLU A 51 -6.11 -37.34 -10.41
CA GLU A 51 -7.05 -37.92 -9.44
C GLU A 51 -6.68 -37.62 -7.97
N SER A 52 -5.65 -36.80 -7.72
CA SER A 52 -5.23 -36.42 -6.37
C SER A 52 -5.97 -35.15 -5.94
N GLU A 53 -7.12 -35.35 -5.30
CA GLU A 53 -7.85 -34.32 -4.55
C GLU A 53 -6.92 -33.55 -3.59
N GLU A 54 -5.93 -34.24 -3.02
CA GLU A 54 -4.90 -33.66 -2.16
C GLU A 54 -4.05 -32.59 -2.87
N VAL A 55 -3.58 -32.87 -4.10
CA VAL A 55 -2.77 -31.91 -4.87
C VAL A 55 -3.59 -30.69 -5.27
N THR A 56 -4.83 -30.90 -5.75
CA THR A 56 -5.73 -29.80 -6.13
C THR A 56 -6.04 -28.92 -4.91
N SER A 57 -6.34 -29.53 -3.76
CA SER A 57 -6.63 -28.81 -2.52
C SER A 57 -5.43 -28.01 -2.01
N ALA A 58 -4.24 -28.59 -2.04
CA ALA A 58 -3.00 -27.91 -1.64
C ALA A 58 -2.71 -26.69 -2.54
N TYR A 59 -3.01 -26.79 -3.84
CA TYR A 59 -2.80 -25.67 -4.77
C TYR A 59 -3.84 -24.56 -4.60
N ILE A 60 -5.10 -24.91 -4.30
CA ILE A 60 -6.15 -23.95 -3.91
C ILE A 60 -5.72 -23.21 -2.65
N GLU A 61 -5.31 -23.93 -1.61
CA GLU A 61 -4.85 -23.34 -0.34
C GLU A 61 -3.65 -22.39 -0.56
N LEU A 62 -2.70 -22.78 -1.42
CA LEU A 62 -1.57 -21.93 -1.78
C LEU A 62 -2.02 -20.63 -2.48
N SER A 63 -2.98 -20.73 -3.41
CA SER A 63 -3.57 -19.58 -4.11
C SER A 63 -4.26 -18.63 -3.14
N GLU A 64 -5.04 -19.17 -2.20
CA GLU A 64 -5.74 -18.41 -1.17
C GLU A 64 -4.76 -17.71 -0.21
N ASN A 65 -3.76 -18.43 0.30
CA ASN A 65 -2.74 -17.90 1.19
C ASN A 65 -1.90 -16.80 0.53
N THR A 66 -1.57 -16.96 -0.76
CA THR A 66 -0.87 -15.94 -1.55
C THR A 66 -1.74 -14.70 -1.70
N SER A 67 -3.01 -14.90 -2.07
CA SER A 67 -4.00 -13.83 -2.20
C SER A 67 -4.22 -13.05 -0.91
N GLU A 68 -4.29 -13.74 0.21
CA GLU A 68 -4.46 -13.12 1.53
C GLU A 68 -3.21 -12.33 1.93
N SER A 69 -2.03 -12.94 1.78
CA SER A 69 -0.76 -12.33 2.22
C SER A 69 -0.44 -11.06 1.44
N LEU A 70 -0.54 -11.10 0.11
CA LEU A 70 -0.39 -9.92 -0.73
C LEU A 70 -1.54 -8.92 -0.50
N GLY A 71 -2.75 -9.43 -0.21
CA GLY A 71 -3.92 -8.67 0.23
C GLY A 71 -3.63 -7.80 1.46
N LYS A 72 -2.94 -8.36 2.45
CA LYS A 72 -2.51 -7.62 3.65
C LYS A 72 -1.39 -6.64 3.32
N LEU A 73 -0.43 -7.04 2.49
CA LEU A 73 0.70 -6.20 2.12
C LEU A 73 0.25 -4.91 1.43
N HIS A 74 -0.62 -4.97 0.41
CA HIS A 74 -1.04 -3.74 -0.29
C HIS A 74 -1.77 -2.77 0.64
N LYS A 75 -2.62 -3.27 1.55
CA LYS A 75 -3.31 -2.46 2.56
C LYS A 75 -2.33 -1.77 3.52
N HIS A 76 -1.27 -2.46 3.92
CA HIS A 76 -0.24 -1.86 4.76
C HIS A 76 0.52 -0.75 4.04
N LEU A 77 0.89 -0.95 2.77
CA LEU A 77 1.54 0.09 1.98
C LEU A 77 0.63 1.31 1.77
N GLU A 78 -0.66 1.08 1.53
CA GLU A 78 -1.64 2.16 1.43
C GLU A 78 -1.79 2.94 2.75
N ALA A 79 -1.81 2.24 3.89
CA ALA A 79 -1.86 2.87 5.20
C ALA A 79 -0.61 3.74 5.46
N ILE A 80 0.59 3.23 5.12
CA ILE A 80 1.84 4.00 5.21
C ILE A 80 1.77 5.25 4.33
N ALA A 81 1.28 5.12 3.09
CA ALA A 81 1.12 6.26 2.19
C ALA A 81 0.22 7.35 2.77
N ARG A 82 -0.92 6.96 3.37
CA ARG A 82 -1.86 7.89 4.01
C ARG A 82 -1.23 8.59 5.23
N LEU A 83 -0.48 7.87 6.06
CA LEU A 83 0.21 8.46 7.22
C LEU A 83 1.27 9.48 6.79
N LEU A 84 2.03 9.18 5.73
CA LEU A 84 3.02 10.11 5.18
C LEU A 84 2.34 11.37 4.63
N GLN A 85 1.24 11.22 3.88
CA GLN A 85 0.46 12.37 3.39
C GLN A 85 -0.11 13.21 4.53
N GLN A 86 -0.56 12.58 5.61
CA GLN A 86 -1.05 13.29 6.80
C GLN A 86 0.08 14.08 7.48
N ASN A 87 1.28 13.50 7.61
CA ASN A 87 2.43 14.20 8.16
C ASN A 87 2.85 15.40 7.30
N VAL A 88 2.79 15.29 5.97
CA VAL A 88 3.00 16.43 5.06
C VAL A 88 2.04 17.57 5.37
N LYS A 89 0.75 17.26 5.42
CA LYS A 89 -0.29 18.26 5.72
C LYS A 89 -0.09 18.90 7.10
N ASN A 90 0.17 18.10 8.13
CA ASN A 90 0.42 18.61 9.48
C ASN A 90 1.66 19.52 9.53
N SER A 91 2.68 19.23 8.73
CA SER A 91 3.91 20.04 8.66
C SER A 91 3.63 21.38 7.97
N GLU A 92 2.89 21.37 6.85
CA GLU A 92 2.47 22.59 6.15
C GLU A 92 1.62 23.49 7.05
N GLU A 93 0.63 22.92 7.77
CA GLU A 93 -0.20 23.66 8.73
C GLU A 93 0.65 24.25 9.87
N SER A 94 1.62 23.48 10.38
CA SER A 94 2.53 23.95 11.45
C SER A 94 3.41 25.12 10.97
N ASP A 95 3.94 25.03 9.76
CA ASP A 95 4.75 26.11 9.16
C ASP A 95 3.94 27.39 8.97
N GLU A 96 2.68 27.27 8.51
CA GLU A 96 1.75 28.41 8.40
C GLU A 96 1.46 29.06 9.77
N HIS A 97 1.19 28.24 10.79
CA HIS A 97 0.94 28.72 12.15
C HIS A 97 2.17 29.44 12.74
N ILE A 98 3.36 28.88 12.57
CA ILE A 98 4.62 29.49 13.03
C ILE A 98 4.87 30.81 12.29
N ALA A 99 4.72 30.83 10.97
CA ALA A 99 4.89 32.04 10.16
C ALA A 99 3.90 33.14 10.56
N ALA A 100 2.64 32.79 10.86
CA ALA A 100 1.64 33.73 11.36
C ALA A 100 2.01 34.31 12.74
N ALA A 101 2.53 33.47 13.65
CA ALA A 101 2.98 33.91 14.97
C ALA A 101 4.16 34.91 14.90
N PHE A 102 5.14 34.65 14.03
CA PHE A 102 6.26 35.59 13.80
C PHE A 102 5.79 36.94 13.23
N LYS A 103 4.87 36.94 12.27
CA LYS A 103 4.27 38.18 11.73
C LYS A 103 3.51 39.00 12.78
N TRP A 104 3.04 38.36 13.84
CA TRP A 104 2.29 39.00 14.92
C TRP A 104 3.19 39.57 16.02
N GLY A 105 4.35 38.96 16.27
CA GLY A 105 5.35 39.43 17.23
C GLY A 105 6.21 40.61 16.78
N ASP A 106 6.24 40.91 15.47
CA ASP A 106 6.94 42.07 14.89
C ASP A 106 6.11 43.38 14.90
N LYS A 107 4.99 43.43 15.64
CA LYS A 107 4.12 44.61 15.80
C LYS A 107 4.19 45.25 17.17
#